data_AF-A0A2T2VGH3-F1
#
_entry.id   AF-A0A2T2VGH3-F1
#
_cell.length_a   1.000
_cell.length_b   1.000
_cell.length_c   1.000
_cell.angle_alpha   90.00
_cell.angle_beta   90.00
_cell.angle_gamma   90.00
#
_symmetry.space_group_name_H-M   'P 1'
#
loop_
_entity.id
_entity.type
_entity.pdbx_description
1 polymer ?
#
loop_
_entity_poly.entity_id
_entity_poly.type
_entity_poly.pdbx_seq_one_letter_code
_entity_poly.pdbx_strand_id
1 'polypeptide(L)'
;MLQVYPNPATHHANVKLNFNNKTTVSGAVYDLRGSRVKTFQIEPQTTAGERTQKVNVADLQPGQYLISFSGDGEQGTAKLIVR
;
A
#
# COMPACT_ATOMS: atom_id res chain seq x y z
N MET A 1 -0.04 10.00 -7.10
CA MET A 1 1.26 9.29 -7.13
C MET A 1 1.37 8.39 -5.91
N LEU A 2 1.75 7.13 -6.08
CA LEU A 2 1.97 6.17 -4.99
C LEU A 2 3.40 6.24 -4.47
N GLN A 3 3.56 6.33 -3.16
CA GLN A 3 4.85 6.29 -2.47
C GLN A 3 4.80 5.29 -1.31
N VAL A 4 5.88 4.56 -1.10
CA VAL A 4 5.98 3.53 -0.05
C VAL A 4 7.27 3.72 0.72
N TYR A 5 7.17 3.97 2.03
CA TYR A 5 8.34 4.27 2.87
C TYR A 5 8.11 3.88 4.35
N PRO A 6 9.14 3.52 5.12
CA PRO A 6 10.51 3.30 4.65
C PRO A 6 10.57 2.09 3.71
N ASN A 7 11.58 2.10 2.84
CA ASN A 7 11.87 0.97 1.97
C ASN A 7 13.40 0.83 1.88
N PRO A 8 14.02 -0.19 2.51
CA PRO A 8 13.36 -1.37 3.10
C PRO A 8 12.62 -1.10 4.43
N ALA A 9 11.57 -1.87 4.69
CA ALA A 9 10.74 -1.83 5.89
C ALA A 9 11.05 -3.00 6.83
N THR A 10 10.89 -2.80 8.13
CA THR A 10 11.09 -3.87 9.15
C THR A 10 9.78 -4.24 9.83
N HIS A 11 9.07 -3.25 10.40
CA HIS A 11 7.83 -3.49 11.14
C HIS A 11 6.59 -2.96 10.41
N HIS A 12 6.74 -1.85 9.69
CA HIS A 12 5.66 -1.24 8.93
C HIS A 12 6.21 -0.47 7.72
N ALA A 13 5.35 -0.30 6.72
CA ALA A 13 5.53 0.65 5.64
C ALA A 13 4.32 1.59 5.57
N ASN A 14 4.58 2.86 5.33
CA ASN A 14 3.58 3.86 5.02
C ASN A 14 3.32 3.85 3.51
N VAL A 15 2.06 3.77 3.15
CA VAL A 15 1.55 3.85 1.78
C VAL A 15 0.90 5.21 1.61
N LYS A 16 1.60 6.10 0.90
CA LYS A 16 1.14 7.45 0.65
C LYS A 16 0.59 7.56 -0.77
N LEU A 17 -0.61 8.10 -0.88
CA LEU A 17 -1.39 8.24 -2.09
C LEU A 17 -1.98 9.65 -2.15
N ASN A 18 -2.21 10.17 -3.34
CA ASN A 18 -2.90 11.46 -3.52
C ASN A 18 -4.09 11.21 -4.43
N PHE A 19 -5.30 11.53 -3.95
CA PHE A 19 -6.55 11.33 -4.67
C PHE A 19 -7.23 12.66 -4.96
N ASN A 20 -7.77 12.76 -6.17
CA ASN A 20 -8.54 13.94 -6.59
C ASN A 20 -9.97 13.94 -6.05
N ASN A 21 -10.49 12.77 -5.62
CA ASN A 21 -11.87 12.58 -5.18
C ASN A 21 -11.97 11.82 -3.86
N LYS A 22 -13.14 11.92 -3.20
CA LYS A 22 -13.51 11.07 -2.07
C LYS A 22 -13.83 9.66 -2.56
N THR A 23 -12.92 8.72 -2.33
CA THR A 23 -13.13 7.31 -2.68
C THR A 23 -12.63 6.38 -1.58
N THR A 24 -13.18 5.17 -1.53
CA THR A 24 -12.66 4.07 -0.71
C THR A 24 -11.58 3.36 -1.51
N VAL A 25 -10.41 3.19 -0.91
CA VAL A 25 -9.26 2.59 -1.59
C VAL A 25 -8.97 1.25 -0.94
N SER A 26 -8.85 0.23 -1.76
CA SER A 26 -8.37 -1.08 -1.32
C SER A 26 -6.93 -1.27 -1.78
N GLY A 27 -6.13 -1.88 -0.92
CA GLY A 27 -4.75 -2.21 -1.22
C GLY A 27 -4.43 -3.64 -0.84
N ALA A 28 -3.42 -4.20 -1.51
CA ALA A 28 -2.98 -5.56 -1.30
C ALA A 28 -1.46 -5.65 -1.43
N VAL A 29 -0.87 -6.59 -0.70
CA VAL A 29 0.54 -6.95 -0.79
C VAL A 29 0.63 -8.35 -1.39
N TYR A 30 1.51 -8.52 -2.36
CA TYR A 30 1.76 -9.76 -3.07
C TYR A 30 3.22 -10.16 -2.95
N ASP A 31 3.47 -11.46 -2.83
CA ASP A 31 4.82 -12.01 -2.98
C ASP A 31 5.25 -12.04 -4.46
N LEU A 32 6.51 -12.40 -4.74
CA LEU A 32 7.03 -12.50 -6.11
C LEU A 32 6.36 -13.58 -6.96
N ARG A 33 5.61 -14.51 -6.36
CA ARG A 33 4.83 -15.53 -7.07
C ARG A 33 3.42 -15.03 -7.41
N GLY A 34 3.09 -13.78 -7.06
CA GLY A 34 1.77 -13.19 -7.24
C GLY A 34 0.74 -13.64 -6.21
N SER A 35 1.16 -14.34 -5.15
CA SER A 35 0.25 -14.72 -4.07
C SER A 35 -0.03 -13.51 -3.19
N ARG A 36 -1.32 -13.22 -2.96
CA ARG A 36 -1.74 -12.15 -2.06
C ARG A 36 -1.48 -12.55 -0.61
N VAL A 37 -0.60 -11.83 0.07
CA VAL A 37 -0.20 -12.11 1.45
C VAL A 37 -0.82 -11.16 2.47
N LYS A 38 -1.27 -9.97 2.04
CA LYS A 38 -1.99 -9.03 2.91
C LYS A 38 -2.98 -8.19 2.12
N THR A 39 -4.05 -7.75 2.78
CA THR A 39 -4.99 -6.74 2.30
C THR A 39 -5.10 -5.62 3.33
N PHE A 40 -5.34 -4.40 2.86
CA PHE A 40 -5.61 -3.24 3.70
C PHE A 40 -6.62 -2.34 3.00
N GLN A 41 -7.33 -1.53 3.78
CA GLN A 41 -8.24 -0.51 3.27
C GLN A 41 -7.78 0.84 3.79
N ILE A 42 -7.94 1.86 2.96
CA ILE A 42 -7.77 3.25 3.38
C ILE A 42 -9.17 3.83 3.46
N GLU A 43 -9.55 4.22 4.67
CA GLU A 43 -10.87 4.78 4.91
C GLU A 43 -11.10 6.03 4.05
N PRO A 44 -12.33 6.20 3.52
CA PRO A 44 -12.68 7.38 2.75
C PRO A 44 -12.67 8.62 3.65
N GLN A 45 -11.71 9.52 3.42
CA GLN A 45 -11.76 10.85 4.04
C GLN A 45 -12.82 11.74 3.38
N THR A 46 -13.33 12.71 4.14
CA THR A 46 -14.35 13.67 3.67
C THR A 46 -13.86 14.56 2.52
N THR A 47 -12.55 14.70 2.32
CA THR A 47 -11.95 15.55 1.28
C THR A 47 -10.97 14.80 0.38
N ALA A 48 -10.72 15.38 -0.80
CA ALA A 48 -9.61 15.03 -1.68
C ALA A 48 -8.26 15.38 -1.03
N GLY A 49 -7.18 14.78 -1.53
CA GLY A 49 -5.81 15.07 -1.10
C GLY A 49 -4.98 13.84 -0.73
N GLU A 50 -3.91 14.12 0.00
CA GLU A 50 -2.92 13.13 0.41
C GLU A 50 -3.43 12.25 1.54
N ARG A 51 -3.23 10.93 1.39
CA ARG A 51 -3.61 9.91 2.37
C ARG A 51 -2.43 9.01 2.63
N THR A 52 -2.17 8.74 3.90
CA THR A 52 -1.12 7.80 4.31
C THR A 52 -1.72 6.68 5.13
N GLN A 53 -1.55 5.44 4.67
CA GLN A 53 -1.95 4.25 5.39
C GLN A 53 -0.73 3.52 5.92
N LYS A 54 -0.69 3.26 7.23
CA LYS A 54 0.32 2.41 7.85
C LYS A 54 -0.05 0.94 7.62
N VAL A 55 0.84 0.20 6.98
CA VAL A 55 0.70 -1.24 6.72
C VAL A 55 1.71 -1.98 7.58
N ASN A 56 1.23 -2.86 8.46
CA ASN A 56 2.09 -3.74 9.26
C ASN A 56 2.72 -4.81 8.35
N VAL A 57 4.03 -4.97 8.42
CA VAL A 57 4.80 -5.97 7.66
C VAL A 57 5.67 -6.85 8.56
N ALA A 58 5.56 -6.72 9.88
CA ALA A 58 6.36 -7.47 10.85
C ALA A 58 6.12 -8.99 10.80
N ASP A 59 4.99 -9.41 10.25
CA ASP A 59 4.58 -10.80 10.04
C ASP A 59 5.04 -11.37 8.69
N LEU A 60 5.62 -10.54 7.82
CA LEU A 60 6.14 -10.96 6.51
C LEU A 60 7.58 -11.43 6.63
N GLN A 61 7.94 -12.45 5.86
CA GLN A 61 9.34 -12.89 5.76
C GLN A 61 10.20 -11.83 5.05
N PRO A 62 11.50 -11.73 5.36
CA PRO A 62 12.40 -10.86 4.61
C PRO A 62 12.40 -11.19 3.12
N GLY A 63 12.28 -10.18 2.26
CA GLY A 63 12.16 -10.40 0.82
C GLY A 63 11.58 -9.23 0.05
N GLN A 64 11.32 -9.47 -1.24
CA GLN A 64 10.68 -8.49 -2.12
C GLN A 64 9.19 -8.79 -2.27
N TYR A 65 8.41 -7.73 -2.26
CA TYR A 65 6.96 -7.75 -2.37
C TYR A 65 6.50 -6.66 -3.34
N LEU A 66 5.30 -6.83 -3.88
CA LEU A 66 4.58 -5.80 -4.60
C LEU A 66 3.42 -5.31 -3.75
N ILE A 67 3.29 -4.00 -3.61
CA ILE A 67 2.11 -3.39 -3.01
C ILE A 67 1.31 -2.71 -4.09
N SER A 68 0.03 -3.05 -4.18
CA SER A 68 -0.91 -2.47 -5.14
C SER A 68 -2.03 -1.75 -4.41
N PHE A 69 -2.61 -0.75 -5.08
CA PHE A 69 -3.86 -0.14 -4.67
C PHE A 69 -4.80 -0.04 -5.87
N SER A 70 -6.09 0.02 -5.57
CA SER A 70 -7.15 0.31 -6.55
C SER A 70 -8.25 1.15 -5.89
N GLY A 71 -8.71 2.19 -6.59
CA GLY A 71 -9.81 3.06 -6.17
C GLY A 71 -10.12 4.13 -7.21
N ASP A 72 -11.41 4.42 -7.44
CA ASP A 72 -11.89 5.43 -8.40
C ASP A 72 -11.32 5.30 -9.84
N GLY A 73 -11.15 4.07 -10.33
CA GLY A 73 -10.55 3.80 -11.64
C GLY A 73 -9.03 4.00 -11.70
N GLU A 74 -8.42 4.52 -10.64
CA GLU A 74 -6.98 4.59 -10.50
C GLU A 74 -6.43 3.32 -9.86
N GLN A 75 -5.27 2.91 -10.36
CA GLN A 75 -4.53 1.77 -9.85
C GLN A 75 -3.04 2.08 -9.93
N GLY A 76 -2.28 1.50 -9.01
CA GLY A 76 -0.84 1.60 -9.07
C GLY A 76 -0.17 0.60 -8.16
N THR A 77 1.11 0.39 -8.46
CA THR A 77 1.92 -0.66 -7.86
C THR A 77 3.28 -0.09 -7.51
N ALA A 78 3.83 -0.51 -6.37
CA ALA A 78 5.19 -0.17 -5.96
C ALA A 78 5.90 -1.41 -5.40
N LYS A 79 7.23 -1.42 -5.51
CA LYS A 79 8.07 -2.44 -4.89
C LYS A 79 8.27 -2.13 -3.41
N LEU A 80 8.13 -3.14 -2.57
CA LEU A 80 8.43 -3.12 -1.15
C LEU A 80 9.51 -4.15 -0.84
N ILE A 81 10.54 -3.77 -0.09
CA ILE A 81 11.55 -4.69 0.44
C ILE A 81 11.33 -4.78 1.94
N VAL A 82 11.18 -6.01 2.46
CA VAL A 82 11.04 -6.30 3.90
C VAL A 82 12.35 -6.90 4.41
N ARG A 83 12.76 -6.50 5.62
CA ARG A 83 13.93 -7.01 6.34
C ARG A 83 13.57 -7.60 7.69
#